data_AF-A0A918F3W1-F1
#
_entry.id   AF-A0A918F3W1-F1
#
_cell.length_a   1.000
_cell.length_b   1.000
_cell.length_c   1.000
_cell.angle_alpha   90.00
_cell.angle_beta   90.00
_cell.angle_gamma   90.00
#
_symmetry.space_group_name_H-M   'P 1'
#
loop_
_entity.id
_entity.type
_entity.pdbx_description
1 polymer ?
#
loop_
_entity_poly.entity_id
_entity_poly.type
_entity_poly.pdbx_seq_one_letter_code
_entity_poly.pdbx_strand_id
1 'polypeptide(L)'
;MMKPRSLSLLALPLLAALSGCGTGLIPPITRDFDAVTFTFPAPTVQNPVVFYSTTNQLGSLPAISSLISSVEIAGNATYTGFGNLAKIQVYIRQNLSGCTIQTDQSYVACPADESANLVQTIDLVKGQPAAFKLSGTILTKAVQNKLGYLGVQVTGGGALQGDKLLIDSGKVTVRF
;
A
#
# COMPACT_ATOMS: atom_id res chain seq x y z
N MET A 1 -16.73 30.39 75.42
CA MET A 1 -17.51 29.14 75.28
C MET A 1 -16.86 28.28 74.21
N MET A 2 -16.29 27.15 74.61
CA MET A 2 -15.61 26.17 73.78
C MET A 2 -16.61 25.31 72.98
N LYS A 3 -16.27 24.95 71.74
CA LYS A 3 -16.74 23.73 71.08
C LYS A 3 -15.59 23.13 70.25
N PRO A 4 -15.11 21.92 70.57
CA PRO A 4 -14.04 21.24 69.83
C PRO A 4 -14.61 20.18 68.86
N ARG A 5 -13.68 19.53 68.13
CA ARG A 5 -13.79 18.33 67.25
C ARG A 5 -13.87 18.67 65.76
N SER A 6 -13.20 17.98 64.84
CA SER A 6 -12.52 16.69 64.88
C SER A 6 -11.42 16.64 63.80
N LEU A 7 -10.30 16.00 64.15
CA LEU A 7 -9.35 15.42 63.20
C LEU A 7 -10.05 14.45 62.23
N SER A 8 -9.65 14.49 60.96
CA SER A 8 -9.54 13.30 60.12
C SER A 8 -8.32 13.46 59.21
N LEU A 9 -7.21 12.84 59.63
CA LEU A 9 -6.19 12.35 58.72
C LEU A 9 -6.82 11.29 57.80
N LEU A 10 -6.60 11.38 56.49
CA LEU A 10 -6.47 10.18 55.67
C LEU A 10 -5.37 10.37 54.63
N ALA A 11 -4.42 9.46 54.73
CA ALA A 11 -3.23 9.30 53.93
C ALA A 11 -3.55 8.92 52.47
N LEU A 12 -2.71 9.44 51.54
CA LEU A 12 -1.90 8.71 50.54
C LEU A 12 -2.49 7.46 49.83
N PRO A 13 -1.90 7.03 48.70
CA PRO A 13 -1.77 7.62 47.36
C PRO A 13 -2.46 6.70 46.31
N LEU A 14 -3.02 7.23 45.22
CA LEU A 14 -3.35 6.39 44.07
C LEU A 14 -2.38 6.66 42.91
N LEU A 15 -1.13 6.22 43.12
CA LEU A 15 -0.30 5.75 42.00
C LEU A 15 -1.02 4.53 41.42
N ALA A 16 -1.90 4.77 40.44
CA ALA A 16 -2.40 3.72 39.58
C ALA A 16 -1.24 3.25 38.69
N ALA A 17 -0.63 2.16 39.12
CA ALA A 17 0.37 1.42 38.39
C ALA A 17 -0.12 1.15 36.96
N LEU A 18 0.52 1.75 35.96
CA LEU A 18 0.63 1.15 34.63
C LEU A 18 1.60 -0.03 34.71
N SER A 19 1.29 -1.03 35.54
CA SER A 19 1.89 -2.36 35.51
C SER A 19 0.98 -3.26 34.68
N GLY A 20 0.80 -2.89 33.41
CA GLY A 20 0.29 -3.77 32.37
C GLY A 20 1.45 -4.49 31.68
N CYS A 21 2.21 -5.29 32.43
CA CYS A 21 3.06 -6.33 31.85
C CYS A 21 2.13 -7.44 31.35
N GLY A 22 1.63 -7.29 30.12
CA GLY A 22 0.84 -8.31 29.45
C GLY A 22 0.89 -8.03 27.97
N THR A 23 1.89 -8.60 27.28
CA THR A 23 1.98 -8.67 25.80
C THR A 23 1.39 -7.45 25.11
N GLY A 24 2.07 -6.31 25.24
CA GLY A 24 1.66 -5.04 24.61
C GLY A 24 1.70 -5.17 23.10
N LEU A 25 0.65 -5.77 22.53
CA LEU A 25 0.36 -5.72 21.10
C LEU A 25 0.05 -4.26 20.81
N ILE A 26 1.04 -3.54 20.27
CA ILE A 26 0.80 -2.22 19.68
C ILE A 26 -0.28 -2.46 18.62
N PRO A 27 -1.48 -1.86 18.75
CA PRO A 27 -2.56 -2.12 17.83
C PRO A 27 -2.12 -1.73 16.41
N PRO A 28 -2.46 -2.52 15.39
CA PRO A 28 -2.12 -2.18 14.02
C PRO A 28 -2.66 -0.81 13.66
N ILE A 29 -1.83 0.03 13.04
CA ILE A 29 -2.27 1.33 12.53
C ILE A 29 -2.90 1.10 11.16
N THR A 30 -4.10 1.63 10.98
CA THR A 30 -4.79 1.58 9.69
C THR A 30 -4.99 2.96 9.08
N ARG A 31 -4.72 3.08 7.78
CA ARG A 31 -4.86 4.32 6.99
C ARG A 31 -5.36 4.03 5.58
N ASP A 32 -5.97 5.03 4.97
CA ASP A 32 -6.37 4.98 3.57
C ASP A 32 -5.14 5.10 2.67
N PHE A 33 -5.19 4.48 1.50
CA PHE A 33 -4.18 4.60 0.44
C PHE A 33 -4.89 5.12 -0.80
N ASP A 34 -4.21 6.00 -1.52
CA ASP A 34 -4.82 6.71 -2.64
C ASP A 34 -5.00 5.78 -3.84
N ALA A 35 -6.22 5.77 -4.40
CA ALA A 35 -6.50 4.94 -5.55
C ALA A 35 -5.63 5.35 -6.76
N VAL A 36 -5.12 4.34 -7.47
CA VAL A 36 -4.30 4.53 -8.67
C VAL A 36 -5.07 3.99 -9.87
N THR A 37 -5.36 4.87 -10.83
CA THR A 37 -5.81 4.41 -12.14
C THR A 37 -4.58 4.17 -13.01
N PHE A 38 -4.62 3.17 -13.88
CA PHE A 38 -3.70 2.97 -14.99
C PHE A 38 -4.51 3.02 -16.28
N THR A 39 -4.09 3.85 -17.24
CA THR A 39 -4.65 3.86 -18.59
C THR A 39 -3.64 3.18 -19.51
N PHE A 40 -4.03 2.06 -20.12
CA PHE A 40 -3.11 1.31 -20.95
C PHE A 40 -2.83 2.04 -22.27
N PRO A 41 -1.54 2.12 -22.69
CA PRO A 41 -1.20 2.65 -24.00
C PRO A 41 -1.67 1.69 -25.10
N ALA A 42 -1.53 2.12 -26.36
CA ALA A 42 -1.70 1.19 -27.46
C ALA A 42 -0.76 -0.02 -27.28
N PRO A 43 -1.23 -1.24 -27.54
CA PRO A 43 -0.41 -2.44 -27.39
C PRO A 43 0.81 -2.30 -28.30
N THR A 44 1.96 -2.00 -27.70
CA THR A 44 3.24 -2.02 -28.40
C THR A 44 3.67 -3.47 -28.51
N VAL A 45 3.90 -3.95 -29.73
CA VAL A 45 4.21 -5.34 -30.08
C VAL A 45 5.54 -5.84 -29.48
N GLN A 46 6.25 -5.04 -28.68
CA GLN A 46 7.62 -5.33 -28.26
C GLN A 46 7.80 -5.19 -26.75
N ASN A 47 8.08 -6.35 -26.14
CA ASN A 47 8.56 -6.61 -24.80
C ASN A 47 7.55 -6.47 -23.65
N PRO A 48 7.54 -7.45 -22.72
CA PRO A 48 6.85 -7.27 -21.46
C PRO A 48 7.49 -6.09 -20.74
N VAL A 49 6.67 -5.12 -20.35
CA VAL A 49 7.06 -3.93 -19.59
C VAL A 49 6.18 -3.83 -18.35
N VAL A 50 6.73 -3.25 -17.30
CA VAL A 50 5.98 -2.86 -16.10
C VAL A 50 5.66 -1.37 -16.21
N PHE A 51 4.39 -1.00 -16.11
CA PHE A 51 3.94 0.38 -16.09
C PHE A 51 3.86 0.86 -14.65
N TYR A 52 4.70 1.83 -14.27
CA TYR A 52 4.73 2.42 -12.94
C TYR A 52 4.06 3.77 -12.91
N SER A 53 3.23 4.02 -11.89
CA SER A 53 2.75 5.37 -11.57
C SER A 53 3.93 6.29 -11.22
N THR A 54 3.90 7.52 -11.72
CA THR A 54 4.89 8.55 -11.37
C THR A 54 4.64 9.17 -9.99
N THR A 55 3.51 8.84 -9.36
CA THR A 55 3.15 9.34 -8.04
C THR A 55 3.67 8.41 -6.94
N ASN A 56 4.34 8.99 -5.94
CA ASN A 56 4.75 8.26 -4.75
C ASN A 56 3.54 8.00 -3.84
N GLN A 57 2.96 6.80 -3.95
CA GLN A 57 1.74 6.41 -3.23
C GLN A 57 1.97 6.18 -1.73
N LEU A 58 3.23 6.02 -1.32
CA LEU A 58 3.60 5.79 0.08
C LEU A 58 4.12 7.07 0.77
N GLY A 59 4.28 8.17 0.03
CA GLY A 59 4.83 9.41 0.54
C GLY A 59 3.90 10.16 1.50
N SER A 60 2.59 9.98 1.35
CA SER A 60 1.55 10.56 2.21
C SER A 60 1.41 9.83 3.55
N LEU A 61 2.01 8.65 3.70
CA LEU A 61 1.98 7.92 4.97
C LEU A 61 2.78 8.70 6.03
N PRO A 62 2.24 8.82 7.27
CA PRO A 62 2.93 9.50 8.36
C PRO A 62 4.28 8.85 8.66
N ALA A 63 5.14 9.50 9.45
CA ALA A 63 6.38 8.87 9.91
C ALA A 63 6.05 7.64 10.77
N ILE A 64 6.07 6.47 10.13
CA ILE A 64 5.93 5.20 10.80
C ILE A 64 7.34 4.79 11.20
N SER A 65 7.50 4.47 12.49
CA SER A 65 8.78 4.12 13.12
C SER A 65 9.57 3.07 12.33
N SER A 66 10.90 3.05 12.42
CA SER A 66 11.73 1.97 11.88
C SER A 66 11.42 0.58 12.48
N LEU A 67 10.60 0.54 13.53
CA LEU A 67 10.16 -0.66 14.22
C LEU A 67 9.03 -1.44 13.51
N ILE A 68 8.64 -1.08 12.28
CA ILE A 68 7.65 -1.87 11.52
C ILE A 68 8.22 -3.26 11.20
N SER A 69 7.55 -4.31 11.64
CA SER A 69 7.86 -5.69 11.26
C SER A 69 7.16 -6.13 9.99
N SER A 70 5.96 -5.61 9.71
CA SER A 70 5.24 -5.92 8.47
C SER A 70 4.23 -4.85 8.05
N VAL A 71 4.02 -4.75 6.75
CA VAL A 71 2.98 -3.92 6.14
C VAL A 71 2.12 -4.76 5.20
N GLU A 72 0.83 -4.47 5.22
CA GLU A 72 -0.16 -5.06 4.36
C GLU A 72 -1.03 -3.96 3.76
N ILE A 73 -1.34 -4.04 2.46
CA ILE A 73 -2.30 -3.15 1.80
C ILE A 73 -3.37 -4.02 1.15
N ALA A 74 -4.60 -3.87 1.60
CA ALA A 74 -5.74 -4.58 1.04
C ALA A 74 -6.65 -3.63 0.24
N GLY A 75 -7.22 -4.13 -0.85
CA GLY A 75 -8.05 -3.35 -1.76
C GLY A 75 -8.68 -4.18 -2.86
N ASN A 76 -9.18 -3.50 -3.88
CA ASN A 76 -9.76 -4.10 -5.07
C ASN A 76 -9.09 -3.56 -6.34
N ALA A 77 -8.80 -4.46 -7.28
CA ALA A 77 -8.40 -4.12 -8.64
C ALA A 77 -9.60 -4.28 -9.56
N THR A 78 -9.92 -3.25 -10.35
CA THR A 78 -11.05 -3.29 -11.29
C THR A 78 -10.55 -2.95 -12.69
N TYR A 79 -10.74 -3.86 -13.63
CA TYR A 79 -10.41 -3.65 -15.04
C TYR A 79 -11.67 -3.28 -15.83
N THR A 80 -11.61 -2.21 -16.61
CA THR A 80 -12.68 -1.75 -17.49
C THR A 80 -12.13 -1.41 -18.86
N GLY A 81 -12.78 -1.89 -19.92
CA GLY A 81 -12.30 -1.65 -21.28
C GLY A 81 -12.81 -2.68 -22.29
N PHE A 82 -12.27 -2.59 -23.51
CA PHE A 82 -12.65 -3.47 -24.61
C PHE A 82 -11.77 -4.72 -24.71
N GLY A 83 -10.53 -4.69 -24.18
CA GLY A 83 -9.63 -5.85 -24.15
C GLY A 83 -10.09 -7.01 -23.27
N ASN A 84 -9.27 -8.04 -23.09
CA ASN A 84 -9.57 -9.24 -22.33
C ASN A 84 -8.55 -9.51 -21.22
N LEU A 85 -8.04 -8.43 -20.59
CA LEU A 85 -7.11 -8.53 -19.48
C LEU A 85 -7.67 -9.43 -18.38
N ALA A 86 -6.91 -10.47 -18.04
CA ALA A 86 -7.32 -11.51 -17.10
C ALA A 86 -6.33 -11.68 -15.94
N LYS A 87 -5.09 -11.24 -16.09
CA LYS A 87 -4.07 -11.36 -15.04
C LYS A 87 -3.06 -10.25 -15.12
N ILE A 88 -2.73 -9.71 -13.95
CA ILE A 88 -1.66 -8.74 -13.75
C ILE A 88 -0.71 -9.18 -12.66
N GLN A 89 0.52 -8.67 -12.74
CA GLN A 89 1.47 -8.66 -11.64
C GLN A 89 1.64 -7.23 -11.14
N VAL A 90 1.68 -7.07 -9.82
CA VAL A 90 1.82 -5.80 -9.12
C VAL A 90 3.20 -5.71 -8.50
N TYR A 91 3.84 -4.58 -8.71
CA TYR A 91 5.21 -4.30 -8.30
C TYR A 91 5.29 -3.03 -7.48
N ILE A 92 6.35 -2.91 -6.67
CA ILE A 92 6.66 -1.68 -5.94
C ILE A 92 8.13 -1.34 -6.12
N ARG A 93 8.40 -0.15 -6.65
CA ARG A 93 9.75 0.43 -6.74
C ARG A 93 9.90 1.60 -5.78
N GLN A 94 11.10 1.78 -5.24
CA GLN A 94 11.46 2.99 -4.51
C GLN A 94 12.12 4.05 -5.42
N ASN A 95 12.50 3.68 -6.64
CA ASN A 95 13.10 4.58 -7.62
C ASN A 95 12.72 4.15 -9.04
N LEU A 96 12.51 5.11 -9.94
CA LEU A 96 12.14 4.90 -11.33
C LEU A 96 13.33 5.08 -12.30
N SER A 97 14.57 5.05 -11.79
CA SER A 97 15.77 5.08 -12.62
C SER A 97 15.79 3.92 -13.63
N GLY A 98 16.19 4.22 -14.87
CA GLY A 98 16.25 3.24 -15.97
C GLY A 98 14.89 2.97 -16.64
N CYS A 99 13.84 3.70 -16.26
CA CYS A 99 12.54 3.62 -16.91
C CYS A 99 12.37 4.74 -17.94
N THR A 100 11.58 4.46 -18.98
CA THR A 100 11.28 5.42 -20.04
C THR A 100 9.97 6.16 -19.72
N ILE A 101 10.02 7.49 -19.70
CA ILE A 101 8.83 8.33 -19.52
C ILE A 101 7.92 8.17 -20.74
N GLN A 102 6.64 7.90 -20.51
CA GLN A 102 5.62 7.90 -21.55
C GLN A 102 5.01 9.31 -21.58
N THR A 103 5.23 10.06 -22.66
CA THR A 103 4.98 11.52 -22.72
C THR A 103 3.52 11.93 -22.58
N ASP A 104 2.58 10.98 -22.68
CA ASP A 104 1.13 11.27 -22.67
C ASP A 104 0.39 10.62 -21.49
N GLN A 105 1.11 10.08 -20.49
CA GLN A 105 0.50 9.36 -19.38
C GLN A 105 1.22 9.61 -18.06
N SER A 106 0.49 9.54 -16.94
CA SER A 106 1.06 9.61 -15.58
C SER A 106 1.84 8.34 -15.16
N TYR A 107 2.50 7.67 -16.12
CA TYR A 107 3.25 6.44 -15.91
C TYR A 107 4.60 6.44 -16.64
N VAL A 108 5.51 5.61 -16.15
CA VAL A 108 6.77 5.26 -16.83
C VAL A 108 6.76 3.77 -17.17
N ALA A 109 7.42 3.40 -18.27
CA ALA A 109 7.61 2.00 -18.65
C ALA A 109 9.00 1.52 -18.22
N CYS A 110 9.05 0.44 -17.45
CA CYS A 110 10.29 -0.20 -17.02
C CYS A 110 10.40 -1.62 -17.62
N PRO A 111 11.61 -2.17 -17.81
CA PRO A 111 11.80 -3.56 -18.26
C PRO A 111 11.08 -4.57 -17.34
N ALA A 112 10.61 -5.70 -17.85
CA ALA A 112 9.86 -6.69 -17.04
C ALA A 112 10.69 -7.63 -16.15
N ASP A 113 12.02 -7.60 -16.20
CA ASP A 113 12.85 -8.41 -15.29
C ASP A 113 12.93 -7.79 -13.90
N GLU A 114 11.80 -7.77 -13.20
CA GLU A 114 11.60 -7.10 -11.92
C GLU A 114 11.07 -8.01 -10.84
N SER A 115 11.41 -9.29 -10.90
CA SER A 115 11.00 -10.29 -9.90
C SER A 115 11.32 -9.87 -8.46
N ALA A 116 12.39 -9.10 -8.24
CA ALA A 116 12.75 -8.54 -6.94
C ALA A 116 11.78 -7.46 -6.40
N ASN A 117 11.02 -6.82 -7.28
CA ASN A 117 10.03 -5.79 -6.94
C ASN A 117 8.59 -6.32 -6.97
N LEU A 118 8.39 -7.58 -7.36
CA LEU A 118 7.08 -8.21 -7.44
C LEU A 118 6.48 -8.35 -6.03
N VAL A 119 5.22 -7.95 -5.90
CA VAL A 119 4.48 -7.99 -4.63
C VAL A 119 3.35 -9.00 -4.68
N GLN A 120 2.60 -9.02 -5.79
CA GLN A 120 1.45 -9.92 -5.92
C GLN A 120 1.09 -10.16 -7.39
N THR A 121 0.46 -11.31 -7.67
CA THR A 121 -0.28 -11.55 -8.91
C THR A 121 -1.78 -11.48 -8.61
N ILE A 122 -2.55 -10.82 -9.47
CA ILE A 122 -4.00 -10.63 -9.32
C ILE A 122 -4.69 -11.18 -10.57
N ASP A 123 -5.64 -12.08 -10.37
CA ASP A 123 -6.57 -12.51 -11.40
C ASP A 123 -7.74 -11.52 -11.49
N LEU A 124 -8.08 -11.14 -12.72
CA LEU A 124 -9.06 -10.10 -13.02
C LEU A 124 -10.23 -10.67 -13.81
N VAL A 125 -11.41 -10.13 -13.54
CA VAL A 125 -12.61 -10.31 -14.35
C VAL A 125 -13.08 -8.93 -14.78
N LYS A 126 -13.29 -8.73 -16.08
CA LYS A 126 -13.71 -7.43 -16.64
C LYS A 126 -14.96 -6.90 -15.93
N GLY A 127 -14.88 -5.66 -15.48
CA GLY A 127 -15.96 -4.94 -14.80
C GLY A 127 -16.24 -5.40 -13.38
N GLN A 128 -15.50 -6.37 -12.85
CA GLN A 128 -15.68 -6.88 -11.49
C GLN A 128 -14.49 -6.48 -10.60
N PRO A 129 -14.73 -6.09 -9.34
CA PRO A 129 -13.67 -5.85 -8.38
C PRO A 129 -13.00 -7.18 -7.98
N ALA A 130 -11.69 -7.27 -8.17
CA ALA A 130 -10.86 -8.38 -7.70
C ALA A 130 -10.11 -7.98 -6.43
N ALA A 131 -10.41 -8.64 -5.31
CA ALA A 131 -9.75 -8.35 -4.04
C ALA A 131 -8.25 -8.71 -4.10
N PHE A 132 -7.41 -7.87 -3.51
CA PHE A 132 -5.98 -8.10 -3.39
C PHE A 132 -5.46 -7.78 -1.99
N LYS A 133 -4.24 -8.26 -1.72
CA LYS A 133 -3.54 -8.07 -0.45
C LYS A 133 -2.03 -8.04 -0.69
N LEU A 134 -1.51 -6.83 -0.86
CA LEU A 134 -0.08 -6.57 -1.04
C LEU A 134 0.63 -6.76 0.29
N SER A 135 1.73 -7.52 0.28
CA SER A 135 2.56 -7.76 1.46
C SER A 135 3.97 -8.14 1.03
N GLY A 136 4.93 -8.11 1.97
CA GLY A 136 6.29 -8.54 1.73
C GLY A 136 7.34 -7.50 2.07
N THR A 137 8.61 -7.92 2.05
CA THR A 137 9.74 -7.11 2.51
C THR A 137 9.95 -5.85 1.69
N ILE A 138 9.71 -5.91 0.37
CA ILE A 138 9.82 -4.74 -0.52
C ILE A 138 8.81 -3.65 -0.13
N LEU A 139 7.57 -4.04 0.15
CA LEU A 139 6.51 -3.14 0.60
C LEU A 139 6.83 -2.56 1.99
N THR A 140 7.24 -3.40 2.94
CA THR A 140 7.65 -2.95 4.28
C THR A 140 8.77 -1.90 4.18
N LYS A 141 9.81 -2.15 3.38
CA LYS A 141 10.89 -1.19 3.16
C LYS A 141 10.40 0.09 2.49
N ALA A 142 9.50 -0.01 1.51
CA ALA A 142 8.94 1.14 0.80
C ALA A 142 8.13 2.05 1.74
N VAL A 143 7.37 1.46 2.66
CA VAL A 143 6.67 2.21 3.72
C VAL A 143 7.64 2.84 4.72
N GLN A 144 8.64 2.09 5.19
CA GLN A 144 9.67 2.62 6.10
C GLN A 144 10.40 3.83 5.49
N ASN A 145 10.69 3.77 4.19
CA ASN A 145 11.35 4.85 3.44
C ASN A 145 10.39 5.93 2.94
N LYS A 146 9.07 5.76 3.14
CA LYS A 146 8.01 6.63 2.58
C LYS A 146 8.13 6.84 1.07
N LEU A 147 8.56 5.82 0.37
CA LEU A 147 8.89 5.89 -1.05
C LEU A 147 8.48 4.61 -1.73
N GLY A 148 7.41 4.70 -2.53
CA GLY A 148 6.89 3.58 -3.30
C GLY A 148 6.05 4.03 -4.48
N TYR A 149 6.47 3.58 -5.66
CA TYR A 149 5.77 3.71 -6.92
C TYR A 149 5.13 2.36 -7.25
N LEU A 150 3.82 2.36 -7.45
CA LEU A 150 3.07 1.16 -7.80
C LEU A 150 3.23 0.88 -9.30
N GLY A 151 3.59 -0.36 -9.63
CA GLY A 151 3.74 -0.83 -11.00
C GLY A 151 2.82 -2.00 -11.33
N VAL A 152 2.42 -2.10 -12.60
CA VAL A 152 1.60 -3.20 -13.10
C VAL A 152 2.19 -3.78 -14.40
N GLN A 153 2.25 -5.11 -14.48
CA GLN A 153 2.56 -5.84 -15.70
C GLN A 153 1.37 -6.70 -16.09
N VAL A 154 1.01 -6.68 -17.37
CA VAL A 154 0.02 -7.61 -17.92
C VAL A 154 0.70 -8.97 -18.14
N THR A 155 0.16 -10.03 -17.53
CA THR A 155 0.71 -11.39 -17.62
C THR A 155 -0.28 -12.44 -18.10
N GLY A 156 -1.55 -12.05 -18.31
CA GLY A 156 -2.56 -12.90 -18.93
C GLY A 156 -3.69 -12.09 -19.58
N GLY A 157 -4.08 -12.49 -20.79
CA GLY A 157 -4.95 -11.70 -21.65
C GLY A 157 -4.22 -10.50 -22.26
N GLY A 158 -4.98 -9.52 -22.75
CA GLY A 158 -4.44 -8.29 -23.33
C GLY A 158 -5.33 -7.08 -23.02
N ALA A 159 -4.70 -5.97 -22.67
CA ALA A 159 -5.34 -4.67 -22.62
C ALA A 159 -5.22 -3.96 -23.98
N LEU A 160 -6.23 -3.21 -24.35
CA LEU A 160 -6.24 -2.33 -25.52
C LEU A 160 -5.94 -0.89 -25.12
N GLN A 161 -5.65 -0.06 -26.12
CA GLN A 161 -5.45 1.38 -25.91
C GLN A 161 -6.66 1.99 -25.20
N GLY A 162 -6.41 2.73 -24.13
CA GLY A 162 -7.45 3.45 -23.39
C GLY A 162 -8.23 2.57 -22.40
N ASP A 163 -7.98 1.26 -22.36
CA ASP A 163 -8.47 0.42 -21.28
C ASP A 163 -7.92 0.94 -19.94
N LYS A 164 -8.70 0.73 -18.86
CA LYS A 164 -8.36 1.22 -17.53
C LYS A 164 -8.27 0.08 -16.53
N LEU A 165 -7.28 0.18 -15.65
CA LEU A 165 -7.16 -0.62 -14.45
C LEU A 165 -7.16 0.33 -13.25
N LEU A 166 -8.19 0.24 -12.41
CA LEU A 166 -8.25 0.95 -11.14
C LEU A 166 -7.72 0.02 -10.05
N ILE A 167 -6.69 0.44 -9.34
CA ILE A 167 -6.24 -0.14 -8.08
C ILE A 167 -6.77 0.76 -6.96
N ASP A 168 -7.91 0.37 -6.41
CA ASP A 168 -8.52 1.04 -5.27
C ASP A 168 -8.09 0.32 -3.99
N SER A 169 -7.22 0.95 -3.22
CA SER A 169 -6.75 0.42 -1.95
C SER A 169 -7.65 0.90 -0.82
N GLY A 170 -8.19 -0.05 -0.06
CA GLY A 170 -9.04 0.28 1.08
C GLY A 170 -8.22 0.70 2.30
N LYS A 171 -7.23 -0.12 2.70
CA LYS A 171 -6.56 0.04 3.99
C LYS A 171 -5.11 -0.46 3.99
N VAL A 172 -4.19 0.40 4.43
CA VAL A 172 -2.82 0.05 4.81
C VAL A 172 -2.82 -0.36 6.28
N THR A 173 -2.41 -1.58 6.58
CA THR A 173 -2.24 -2.10 7.93
C THR A 173 -0.75 -2.24 8.23
N VAL A 174 -0.31 -1.62 9.32
CA VAL A 174 1.08 -1.65 9.79
C VAL A 174 1.15 -2.42 11.11
N ARG A 175 2.13 -3.32 11.24
CA ARG A 175 2.42 -4.05 12.48
C ARG A 175 3.86 -3.78 12.94
N PHE A 176 4.06 -3.74 14.26
CA PHE A 176 5.33 -3.51 14.93
C PHE A 176 5.83 -4.82 15.53
#